data_AF-W9HKY5-F1
#
_entry.id   AF-W9HKY5-F1
#
_cell.length_a   1.000
_cell.length_b   1.000
_cell.length_c   1.000
_cell.angle_alpha   90.00
_cell.angle_beta   90.00
_cell.angle_gamma   90.00
#
_symmetry.space_group_name_H-M   'P 1'
#
loop_
_entity.id
_entity.type
_entity.pdbx_description
1 polymer ?
#
loop_
_entity_poly.entity_id
_entity_poly.type
_entity_poly.pdbx_seq_one_letter_code
_entity_poly.pdbx_strand_id
1 'polypeptide(L)'
;MAADAQGSEACQNQTEELDARYHDAVRGSPLPNKPAVIAMRNSEIDFRVTHNDGATDSMVALDCLKRLFQFQLPEISKDYISRLVCDPSCLSITIVKKTGGFIGGIIIRQLQARHVAQIVF
;
A
#
# COMPACT_ATOMS: atom_id res chain seq x y z
N MET A 1 30.99 -17.85 14.75
CA MET A 1 30.17 -17.12 15.74
C MET A 1 29.06 -16.45 14.96
N ALA A 2 27.92 -17.11 14.84
CA ALA A 2 26.81 -16.75 13.97
C ALA A 2 25.62 -16.38 14.86
N ALA A 3 25.12 -15.17 14.74
CA ALA A 3 23.86 -14.71 15.31
C ALA A 3 23.12 -13.94 14.21
N ASP A 4 21.79 -13.94 14.29
CA ASP A 4 20.87 -13.04 13.57
C ASP A 4 20.30 -13.49 12.22
N ALA A 5 19.79 -14.72 12.14
CA ALA A 5 18.87 -15.14 11.06
C ALA A 5 17.39 -15.29 11.51
N GLN A 6 17.07 -15.21 12.81
CA GLN A 6 15.76 -15.63 13.35
C GLN A 6 14.69 -14.51 13.43
N GLY A 7 15.03 -13.25 13.10
CA GLY A 7 14.10 -12.10 13.25
C GLY A 7 13.15 -11.85 12.08
N SER A 8 13.48 -12.32 10.86
CA SER A 8 12.71 -12.06 9.64
C SER A 8 11.52 -13.02 9.49
N GLU A 9 11.72 -14.30 9.78
CA GLU A 9 10.72 -15.35 9.56
C GLU A 9 9.51 -15.22 10.50
N ALA A 10 9.71 -14.73 11.74
CA ALA A 10 8.64 -14.56 12.71
C ALA A 10 7.60 -13.50 12.32
N CYS A 11 8.03 -12.43 11.63
CA CYS A 11 7.15 -11.35 11.17
C CYS A 11 6.37 -11.75 9.91
N GLN A 12 7.02 -12.52 9.03
CA GLN A 12 6.42 -13.07 7.82
C GLN A 12 5.32 -14.10 8.15
N ASN A 13 5.60 -15.02 9.08
CA ASN A 13 4.64 -16.06 9.50
C ASN A 13 3.40 -15.47 10.18
N GLN A 14 3.54 -14.39 10.95
CA GLN A 14 2.41 -13.69 11.58
C GLN A 14 1.54 -12.93 10.56
N THR A 15 2.14 -12.45 9.46
CA THR A 15 1.42 -11.73 8.40
C THR A 15 0.59 -12.69 7.55
N GLU A 16 1.13 -13.87 7.22
CA GLU A 16 0.43 -14.91 6.45
C GLU A 16 -0.74 -15.54 7.24
N GLU A 17 -0.58 -15.75 8.55
CA GLU A 17 -1.64 -16.29 9.41
C GLU A 17 -2.79 -15.27 9.62
N LEU A 18 -2.46 -13.98 9.73
CA LEU A 18 -3.46 -12.91 9.78
C LEU A 18 -4.19 -12.73 8.45
N ASP A 19 -3.47 -12.81 7.32
CA ASP A 19 -4.07 -12.76 5.97
C ASP A 19 -5.05 -13.91 5.74
N ALA A 20 -4.71 -15.13 6.17
CA ALA A 20 -5.61 -16.28 6.08
C ALA A 20 -6.89 -16.09 6.93
N ARG A 21 -6.74 -15.56 8.16
CA ARG A 21 -7.88 -15.28 9.05
C ARG A 21 -8.78 -14.16 8.54
N TYR A 22 -8.22 -13.12 7.91
CA TYR A 22 -9.01 -12.07 7.28
C TYR A 22 -9.71 -12.56 6.00
N HIS A 23 -9.04 -13.39 5.20
CA HIS A 23 -9.64 -13.95 3.98
C HIS A 23 -10.87 -14.82 4.29
N ASP A 24 -10.86 -15.55 5.39
CA ASP A 24 -11.97 -16.43 5.78
C ASP A 24 -13.15 -15.65 6.40
N ALA A 25 -12.86 -14.58 7.17
CA ALA A 25 -13.88 -13.74 7.79
C ALA A 25 -14.69 -12.89 6.80
N VAL A 26 -14.10 -12.49 5.66
CA VAL A 26 -14.76 -11.63 4.65
C VAL A 26 -15.63 -12.45 3.67
N ARG A 27 -15.50 -13.77 3.62
CA ARG A 27 -16.23 -14.65 2.68
C ARG A 27 -17.75 -14.71 2.89
N GLY A 28 -18.28 -14.21 4.01
CA GLY A 28 -19.67 -14.42 4.40
C GLY A 28 -20.72 -13.45 3.86
N SER A 29 -20.32 -12.29 3.31
CA SER A 29 -21.27 -11.27 2.84
C SER A 29 -20.99 -10.87 1.38
N PRO A 30 -22.01 -10.88 0.48
CA PRO A 30 -21.82 -10.39 -0.87
C PRO A 30 -21.41 -8.92 -0.82
N LEU A 31 -20.19 -8.61 -1.28
CA LEU A 31 -19.77 -7.22 -1.45
C LEU A 31 -20.79 -6.50 -2.34
N PRO A 32 -21.19 -5.25 -2.00
CA PRO A 32 -22.18 -4.50 -2.75
C PRO A 32 -21.71 -4.28 -4.19
N ASN A 33 -22.66 -4.18 -5.12
CA ASN A 33 -22.39 -3.96 -6.55
C ASN A 33 -21.98 -2.50 -6.84
N LYS A 34 -20.84 -2.10 -6.29
CA LYS A 34 -20.16 -0.84 -6.64
C LYS A 34 -19.24 -1.07 -7.83
N PRO A 35 -19.02 -0.08 -8.71
CA PRO A 35 -18.20 -0.24 -9.91
C PRO A 35 -16.78 -0.72 -9.60
N ALA A 36 -16.16 -0.23 -8.52
CA ALA A 36 -14.83 -0.68 -8.09
C ALA A 36 -14.80 -2.17 -7.67
N VAL A 37 -15.87 -2.65 -7.01
CA VAL A 37 -15.98 -4.06 -6.60
C VAL A 37 -16.18 -4.95 -7.82
N ILE A 38 -16.96 -4.50 -8.80
CA ILE A 38 -17.15 -5.21 -10.07
C ILE A 38 -15.83 -5.27 -10.85
N ALA A 39 -15.12 -4.16 -10.98
CA ALA A 39 -13.81 -4.09 -11.63
C ALA A 39 -12.78 -5.03 -10.98
N MET A 40 -12.77 -5.10 -9.64
CA MET A 40 -11.91 -6.04 -8.90
C MET A 40 -12.31 -7.50 -9.17
N ARG A 41 -13.61 -7.83 -9.17
CA ARG A 41 -14.10 -9.18 -9.51
C ARG A 41 -13.75 -9.58 -10.95
N ASN A 42 -13.77 -8.62 -11.87
CA ASN A 42 -13.37 -8.82 -13.27
C ASN A 42 -11.85 -8.84 -13.47
N SER A 43 -11.05 -8.68 -12.40
CA SER A 43 -9.59 -8.56 -12.46
C SER A 43 -9.11 -7.39 -13.36
N GLU A 44 -9.87 -6.30 -13.41
CA GLU A 44 -9.49 -5.07 -14.14
C GLU A 44 -8.55 -4.20 -13.28
N ILE A 45 -8.72 -4.25 -11.96
CA ILE A 45 -7.93 -3.53 -10.97
C ILE A 45 -7.42 -4.47 -9.90
N ASP A 46 -6.22 -4.17 -9.39
CA ASP A 46 -5.58 -4.88 -8.29
C ASP A 46 -5.04 -3.90 -7.24
N PHE A 47 -4.92 -4.38 -6.00
CA PHE A 47 -4.31 -3.64 -4.89
C PHE A 47 -2.91 -4.18 -4.63
N ARG A 48 -1.91 -3.29 -4.63
CA ARG A 48 -0.52 -3.64 -4.36
C ARG A 48 0.02 -2.79 -3.22
N VAL A 49 0.66 -3.45 -2.25
CA VAL A 49 1.45 -2.77 -1.23
C VAL A 49 2.79 -2.39 -1.86
N THR A 50 3.11 -1.10 -1.83
CA THR A 50 4.32 -0.52 -2.41
C THR A 50 5.02 0.31 -1.35
N HIS A 51 6.35 0.25 -1.31
CA HIS A 51 7.18 1.04 -0.42
C HIS A 51 8.47 1.42 -1.16
N ASN A 52 9.29 2.31 -0.59
CA ASN A 52 10.55 2.70 -1.20
C ASN A 52 11.63 1.62 -0.96
N ASP A 53 11.64 0.60 -1.83
CA ASP A 53 12.63 -0.48 -1.90
C ASP A 53 13.73 -0.23 -2.94
N GLY A 54 13.64 0.89 -3.69
CA GLY A 54 14.52 1.20 -4.82
C GLY A 54 14.25 0.40 -6.09
N ALA A 55 13.26 -0.50 -6.11
CA ALA A 55 12.89 -1.26 -7.29
C ALA A 55 12.18 -0.36 -8.32
N THR A 56 12.39 -0.61 -9.60
CA THR A 56 11.83 0.22 -10.68
C THR A 56 10.30 0.29 -10.63
N ASP A 57 9.62 -0.84 -10.45
CA ASP A 57 8.15 -0.90 -10.37
C ASP A 57 7.59 -0.08 -9.21
N SER A 58 8.21 -0.24 -8.03
CA SER A 58 7.84 0.49 -6.81
C SER A 58 8.07 1.98 -7.00
N MET A 59 9.20 2.37 -7.60
CA MET A 59 9.51 3.77 -7.85
C MET A 59 8.56 4.42 -8.85
N VAL A 60 8.15 3.71 -9.90
CA VAL A 60 7.13 4.18 -10.86
C VAL A 60 5.81 4.43 -10.14
N ALA A 61 5.37 3.50 -9.28
CA ALA A 61 4.13 3.67 -8.52
C ALA A 61 4.21 4.85 -7.52
N LEU A 62 5.34 5.02 -6.82
CA LEU A 62 5.58 6.15 -5.92
C LEU A 62 5.63 7.49 -6.67
N ASP A 63 6.24 7.54 -7.85
CA ASP A 63 6.24 8.74 -8.68
C ASP A 63 4.84 9.11 -9.17
N CYS A 64 4.03 8.12 -9.53
CA CYS A 64 2.62 8.33 -9.87
C CYS A 64 1.82 8.85 -8.66
N LEU A 65 1.98 8.26 -7.47
CA LEU A 65 1.37 8.74 -6.22
C LEU A 65 1.74 10.19 -5.92
N LYS A 66 3.05 10.51 -5.98
CA LYS A 66 3.56 11.86 -5.76
C LYS A 66 2.89 12.88 -6.67
N ARG A 67 2.81 12.58 -7.98
CA ARG A 67 2.14 13.47 -8.95
C ARG A 67 0.64 13.58 -8.68
N LEU A 68 -0.01 12.47 -8.33
CA LEU A 68 -1.43 12.44 -8.02
C LEU A 68 -1.75 13.33 -6.81
N PHE A 69 -1.04 13.19 -5.71
CA PHE A 69 -1.26 14.01 -4.52
C PHE A 69 -0.91 15.47 -4.75
N GLN A 70 0.14 15.77 -5.52
CA GLN A 70 0.44 17.16 -5.91
C GLN A 70 -0.66 17.79 -6.75
N PHE A 71 -1.38 16.99 -7.56
CA PHE A 71 -2.51 17.46 -8.33
C PHE A 71 -3.79 17.60 -7.48
N GLN A 72 -4.05 16.64 -6.58
CA GLN A 72 -5.23 16.66 -5.71
C GLN A 72 -5.12 17.66 -4.56
N LEU A 73 -3.91 17.95 -4.09
CA LEU A 73 -3.61 18.79 -2.93
C LEU A 73 -2.67 19.94 -3.34
N PRO A 74 -3.12 20.89 -4.19
CA PRO A 74 -2.27 21.96 -4.71
C PRO A 74 -1.78 22.93 -3.63
N GLU A 75 -2.52 23.04 -2.53
CA GLU A 75 -2.17 23.88 -1.37
C GLU A 75 -0.97 23.32 -0.57
N ILE A 76 -0.67 22.03 -0.71
CA ILE A 76 0.45 21.40 0.01
C ILE A 76 1.72 21.53 -0.84
N SER A 77 2.84 21.86 -0.21
CA SER A 77 4.10 22.00 -0.94
C SER A 77 4.51 20.68 -1.61
N LYS A 78 4.91 20.78 -2.87
CA LYS A 78 5.36 19.63 -3.68
C LYS A 78 6.52 18.89 -3.03
N ASP A 79 7.41 19.63 -2.39
CA ASP A 79 8.58 19.11 -1.70
C ASP A 79 8.22 18.36 -0.41
N TYR A 80 7.22 18.83 0.35
CA TYR A 80 6.69 18.08 1.49
C TYR A 80 6.09 16.74 1.05
N ILE A 81 5.23 16.74 0.02
CA ILE A 81 4.65 15.51 -0.52
C ILE A 81 5.75 14.54 -0.97
N SER A 82 6.74 15.03 -1.73
CA SER A 82 7.82 14.20 -2.24
C SER A 82 8.62 13.53 -1.12
N ARG A 83 8.88 14.27 -0.04
CA ARG A 83 9.59 13.74 1.13
C ARG A 83 8.81 12.63 1.83
N LEU A 84 7.49 12.77 2.00
CA LEU A 84 6.69 11.75 2.68
C LEU A 84 6.44 10.51 1.80
N VAL A 85 6.22 10.69 0.50
CA VAL A 85 5.98 9.57 -0.43
C VAL A 85 7.21 8.68 -0.56
N CYS A 86 8.40 9.28 -0.59
CA CYS A 86 9.66 8.54 -0.72
C CYS A 86 10.27 8.15 0.63
N ASP A 87 9.61 8.41 1.76
CA ASP A 87 10.11 8.05 3.09
C ASP A 87 10.06 6.51 3.27
N PRO A 88 11.17 5.85 3.65
CA PRO A 88 11.19 4.40 3.87
C PRO A 88 10.27 3.91 5.00
N SER A 89 9.87 4.79 5.93
CA SER A 89 8.93 4.47 7.02
C SER A 89 7.46 4.53 6.60
N CYS A 90 7.19 5.00 5.38
CA CYS A 90 5.84 5.06 4.81
C CYS A 90 5.59 3.83 3.93
N LEU A 91 4.41 3.24 4.11
CA LEU A 91 3.86 2.20 3.23
C LEU A 91 2.75 2.82 2.39
N SER A 92 2.64 2.40 1.14
CA SER A 92 1.57 2.84 0.27
C SER A 92 0.74 1.66 -0.21
N ILE A 93 -0.59 1.81 -0.20
CA ILE A 93 -1.50 0.85 -0.81
C ILE A 93 -1.95 1.46 -2.13
N THR A 94 -1.57 0.82 -3.23
CA THR A 94 -1.74 1.34 -4.58
C THR A 94 -2.79 0.54 -5.34
N ILE A 95 -3.59 1.24 -6.14
CA ILE A 95 -4.59 0.67 -7.03
C ILE A 95 -4.02 0.74 -8.45
N VAL A 96 -3.77 -0.44 -9.02
CA VAL A 96 -3.17 -0.60 -10.34
C VAL A 96 -4.17 -1.27 -11.28
N LYS A 97 -4.12 -0.91 -12.56
CA LYS A 97 -4.85 -1.63 -13.61
C LYS A 97 -4.04 -2.82 -14.08
N LYS A 98 -4.71 -3.92 -14.40
CA LYS A 98 -4.06 -5.10 -14.97
C LYS A 98 -3.39 -4.84 -16.33
N THR A 99 -3.97 -3.93 -17.12
CA THR A 99 -3.42 -3.51 -18.43
C THR A 99 -2.18 -2.62 -18.32
N GLY A 100 -1.67 -2.39 -17.11
CA GLY A 100 -0.73 -1.34 -16.81
C GLY A 100 -1.45 0.00 -16.59
N GLY A 101 -0.93 0.79 -15.66
CA GLY A 101 -1.48 2.09 -15.32
C GLY A 101 -1.84 2.19 -13.85
N PHE A 102 -1.44 3.30 -13.24
CA PHE A 102 -1.69 3.62 -11.85
C PHE A 102 -2.96 4.48 -11.74
N ILE A 103 -3.86 4.13 -10.82
CA ILE A 103 -5.11 4.88 -10.58
C ILE A 103 -4.95 5.83 -9.38
N GLY A 104 -4.49 5.28 -8.26
CA GLY A 104 -4.45 6.00 -7.00
C GLY A 104 -3.92 5.14 -5.87
N GLY A 105 -3.94 5.69 -4.66
CA GLY A 105 -3.54 4.94 -3.48
C GLY A 105 -3.57 5.81 -2.24
N ILE A 106 -3.29 5.19 -1.11
CA ILE A 106 -3.17 5.84 0.19
C ILE A 106 -1.78 5.64 0.75
N ILE A 107 -1.31 6.58 1.56
CA ILE A 107 -0.03 6.50 2.26
C ILE A 107 -0.27 6.37 3.74
N ILE A 108 0.35 5.36 4.32
CA ILE A 108 0.23 5.00 5.73
C ILE A 108 1.61 5.03 6.35
N ARG A 109 1.74 5.75 7.47
CA ARG A 109 2.93 5.70 8.32
C ARG A 109 2.66 4.84 9.55
N GLN A 110 3.47 3.81 9.76
CA GLN A 110 3.36 2.94 10.92
C GLN A 110 4.09 3.54 12.13
N LEU A 111 3.37 3.75 13.23
CA LEU A 111 3.93 4.17 14.51
C LEU A 111 4.06 2.95 15.43
N GLN A 112 5.09 2.14 15.19
CA GLN A 112 5.29 0.84 15.86
C GLN A 112 5.26 0.95 17.39
N ALA A 113 5.91 1.97 17.96
CA ALA A 113 5.95 2.18 19.41
C ALA A 113 4.58 2.44 20.05
N ARG A 114 3.57 2.84 19.26
CA ARG A 114 2.22 3.16 19.75
C ARG A 114 1.16 2.19 19.23
N HIS A 115 1.54 1.19 18.44
CA HIS A 115 0.62 0.27 17.76
C HIS A 115 -0.49 0.99 16.96
N VAL A 116 -0.14 2.10 16.31
CA VAL A 116 -1.07 2.92 15.51
C VAL A 116 -0.51 3.11 14.11
N ALA A 117 -1.42 3.20 13.12
CA ALA A 117 -1.09 3.58 11.75
C ALA A 117 -1.74 4.93 11.43
N GLN A 118 -0.97 5.88 10.94
CA GLN A 118 -1.45 7.19 10.51
C GLN A 118 -1.66 7.19 9.00
N ILE A 119 -2.85 7.55 8.54
CA ILE A 119 -3.11 7.86 7.13
C ILE A 119 -2.60 9.28 6.87
N VAL A 120 -1.68 9.41 5.92
CA VAL A 120 -1.04 10.68 5.57
C VAL A 120 -1.74 11.32 4.36
N PHE A 121 -2.02 10.50 3.34
CA PHE A 121 -2.67 10.89 2.09
C PHE A 121 -3.62 9.80 1.62
#